data_AF-A0A5R9NZY8-F1
#
_entry.id   AF-A0A5R9NZY8-F1
#
_cell.length_a   1.000
_cell.length_b   1.000
_cell.length_c   1.000
_cell.angle_alpha   90.00
_cell.angle_beta   90.00
_cell.angle_gamma   90.00
#
_symmetry.space_group_name_H-M   'P 1'
#
loop_
_entity.id
_entity.type
_entity.pdbx_description
1 polymer ?
#
loop_
_entity_poly.entity_id
_entity_poly.type
_entity_poly.pdbx_seq_one_letter_code
_entity_poly.pdbx_strand_id
1 'polypeptide(L)'
;MRLGVISALALFYAAGSLSAADKPRYNIPMSEADAKKIMRRAEVFIKNRCTGKSISDQHIKCYNEAMSVIYTALLLNDYYKAAGYINVYDTRDMCGSITWIVRQNKLHNRLNARLTYHIVNEGRGMADDNNFFAAFLCDEIHPSLSSDGAVPPDPTWPSTPSDYIEMARKKFGDREADEMARFHEEITIPYREAEQGLPRGEGHWSAYWAGMTDLNKNAANVAQERGFKERYVTFLHASAKYYRKILTQTEQNK
;
A
#
# COMPACT_ATOMS: atom_id res chain seq x y z
N MET A 1 36.05 11.12 -65.52
CA MET A 1 37.05 10.14 -65.00
C MET A 1 36.67 9.87 -63.54
N ARG A 2 36.07 8.72 -63.24
CA ARG A 2 36.70 7.44 -62.85
C ARG A 2 37.49 7.52 -61.53
N LEU A 3 36.93 6.79 -60.54
CA LEU A 3 37.58 6.00 -59.48
C LEU A 3 38.29 6.81 -58.39
N GLY A 4 38.10 6.59 -57.08
CA GLY A 4 37.63 5.42 -56.35
C GLY A 4 38.54 5.21 -55.11
N VAL A 5 38.12 4.35 -54.20
CA VAL A 5 38.82 3.83 -52.99
C VAL A 5 38.49 4.52 -51.65
N ILE A 6 37.28 4.19 -51.19
CA ILE A 6 36.96 3.46 -49.94
C ILE A 6 38.16 3.17 -49.01
N SER A 7 38.07 3.62 -47.76
CA SER A 7 38.44 2.79 -46.61
C SER A 7 37.53 3.12 -45.43
N ALA A 8 36.71 2.13 -45.11
CA ALA A 8 35.93 2.05 -43.91
C ALA A 8 36.84 1.82 -42.71
N LEU A 9 36.63 2.54 -41.61
CA LEU A 9 36.75 1.96 -40.29
C LEU A 9 35.47 2.28 -39.52
N ALA A 10 34.65 1.25 -39.38
CA ALA A 10 33.51 1.23 -38.51
C ALA A 10 33.95 0.74 -37.12
N LEU A 11 33.10 1.08 -36.13
CA LEU A 11 32.93 0.43 -34.83
C LEU A 11 33.99 0.76 -33.77
N PHE A 12 33.61 1.51 -32.75
CA PHE A 12 32.90 0.99 -31.55
C PHE A 12 32.86 2.12 -30.53
N TYR A 13 31.68 2.69 -30.28
CA TYR A 13 31.26 3.17 -28.95
C TYR A 13 29.74 3.38 -29.02
N ALA A 14 29.04 2.27 -29.25
CA ALA A 14 27.65 2.15 -28.83
C ALA A 14 27.62 1.78 -27.35
N ALA A 15 26.51 2.14 -26.71
CA ALA A 15 26.07 1.74 -25.38
C ALA A 15 26.64 2.55 -24.19
N GLY A 16 26.40 3.85 -24.22
CA GLY A 16 26.48 4.71 -23.03
C GLY A 16 25.15 5.40 -22.76
N SER A 17 24.08 4.65 -22.48
CA SER A 17 22.90 5.06 -21.71
C SER A 17 21.73 4.16 -22.09
N LEU A 18 21.27 3.32 -21.16
CA LEU A 18 19.87 2.93 -20.93
C LEU A 18 19.85 1.90 -19.80
N SER A 19 20.18 2.35 -18.59
CA SER A 19 19.76 1.66 -17.36
C SER A 19 19.14 2.65 -16.37
N ALA A 20 18.24 3.51 -16.86
CA ALA A 20 17.12 3.90 -16.02
C ALA A 20 16.13 2.72 -16.10
N ALA A 21 16.27 1.76 -15.18
CA ALA A 21 15.20 0.81 -14.92
C ALA A 21 13.93 1.66 -14.68
N ASP A 22 12.97 1.58 -15.60
CA ASP A 22 11.69 2.28 -15.51
C ASP A 22 11.12 2.04 -14.11
N LYS A 23 11.21 3.06 -13.23
CA LYS A 23 10.53 2.99 -11.95
C LYS A 23 9.04 2.78 -12.25
N PRO A 24 8.35 1.89 -11.52
CA PRO A 24 6.91 1.71 -11.66
C PRO A 24 6.22 3.08 -11.67
N ARG A 25 5.39 3.33 -12.68
CA ARG A 25 4.55 4.53 -12.69
C ARG A 25 3.30 4.20 -11.89
N TYR A 26 3.10 4.94 -10.79
CA TYR A 26 1.93 4.80 -9.94
C TYR A 26 0.86 5.79 -10.39
N ASN A 27 -0.39 5.33 -10.44
CA ASN A 27 -1.57 6.17 -10.59
C ASN A 27 -1.52 7.21 -11.73
N ILE A 28 -1.11 6.78 -12.91
CA ILE A 28 -1.18 7.65 -14.09
C ILE A 28 -2.64 8.06 -14.31
N PRO A 29 -2.93 9.38 -14.51
CA PRO A 29 -4.27 9.85 -14.81
C PRO A 29 -4.90 9.03 -15.94
N MET A 30 -6.09 8.51 -15.68
CA MET A 30 -6.85 7.68 -16.61
C MET A 30 -8.08 8.43 -17.06
N SER A 31 -8.41 8.38 -18.36
CA SER A 31 -9.65 8.95 -18.86
C SER A 31 -10.85 8.20 -18.28
N GLU A 32 -11.99 8.88 -18.08
CA GLU A 32 -13.21 8.19 -17.65
C GLU A 32 -13.60 7.04 -18.59
N ALA A 33 -13.40 7.21 -19.90
CA ALA A 33 -13.72 6.20 -20.90
C ALA A 33 -12.88 4.93 -20.71
N ASP A 34 -11.58 5.09 -20.44
CA ASP A 34 -10.69 3.96 -20.17
C ASP A 34 -11.03 3.30 -18.84
N ALA A 35 -11.34 4.08 -17.81
CA ALA A 35 -11.76 3.56 -16.51
C ALA A 35 -13.04 2.70 -16.64
N LYS A 36 -14.06 3.22 -17.34
CA LYS A 36 -15.30 2.49 -17.64
C LYS A 36 -15.05 1.20 -18.42
N LYS A 37 -14.14 1.24 -19.41
CA LYS A 37 -13.76 0.07 -20.22
C LYS A 37 -13.04 -1.00 -19.39
N ILE A 38 -12.06 -0.60 -18.57
CA ILE A 38 -11.29 -1.50 -17.70
C ILE A 38 -12.22 -2.12 -16.66
N MET A 39 -13.04 -1.31 -16.00
CA MET A 39 -14.03 -1.76 -15.04
C MET A 39 -14.94 -2.82 -15.65
N ARG A 40 -15.58 -2.52 -16.78
CA ARG A 40 -16.48 -3.47 -17.48
C ARG A 40 -15.77 -4.77 -17.84
N ARG A 41 -14.52 -4.72 -18.32
CA ARG A 41 -13.73 -5.93 -18.63
C ARG A 41 -13.52 -6.79 -17.38
N ALA A 42 -13.13 -6.16 -16.28
CA ALA A 42 -12.89 -6.82 -15.01
C ALA A 42 -14.17 -7.45 -14.44
N GLU A 43 -15.30 -6.74 -14.46
CA GLU A 43 -16.60 -7.27 -14.02
C GLU A 43 -17.04 -8.49 -14.83
N VAL A 44 -16.86 -8.47 -16.17
CA VAL A 44 -17.15 -9.61 -17.04
C VAL A 44 -16.24 -10.80 -16.72
N PHE A 45 -14.94 -10.55 -16.47
CA PHE A 45 -14.02 -11.61 -16.08
C PHE A 45 -14.45 -12.26 -14.76
N ILE A 46 -14.74 -11.45 -13.74
CA ILE A 46 -15.17 -11.91 -12.41
C ILE A 46 -16.42 -12.77 -12.53
N LYS A 47 -17.45 -12.27 -13.22
CA LYS A 47 -18.71 -13.00 -13.43
C LYS A 47 -18.51 -14.36 -14.10
N ASN A 48 -17.59 -14.45 -15.05
CA ASN A 48 -17.41 -15.66 -15.86
C ASN A 48 -16.39 -16.65 -15.29
N ARG A 49 -15.44 -16.20 -14.47
CA ARG A 49 -14.25 -16.99 -14.10
C ARG A 49 -14.00 -17.06 -12.59
N CYS A 50 -14.65 -16.24 -11.78
CA CYS A 50 -14.37 -16.13 -10.35
C CYS A 50 -15.46 -16.73 -9.44
N THR A 51 -16.21 -17.68 -9.97
CA THR A 51 -17.25 -18.41 -9.22
C THR A 51 -16.61 -19.55 -8.41
N GLY A 52 -16.28 -19.31 -7.13
CA GLY A 52 -15.78 -20.34 -6.20
C GLY A 52 -14.63 -19.86 -5.28
N LYS A 53 -14.56 -20.38 -4.05
CA LYS A 53 -13.73 -19.87 -2.93
C LYS A 53 -12.35 -20.56 -2.76
N SER A 54 -11.72 -21.07 -3.82
CA SER A 54 -10.44 -21.79 -3.69
C SER A 54 -9.23 -20.90 -3.99
N ILE A 55 -8.18 -20.98 -3.15
CA ILE A 55 -6.89 -20.26 -3.27
C ILE A 55 -5.99 -21.04 -4.26
N SER A 56 -6.45 -21.28 -5.48
CA SER A 56 -5.58 -21.67 -6.60
C SER A 56 -5.26 -20.42 -7.43
N ASP A 57 -4.36 -20.50 -8.42
CA ASP A 57 -3.92 -19.35 -9.25
C ASP A 57 -5.08 -18.51 -9.87
N GLN A 58 -6.30 -19.07 -9.95
CA GLN A 58 -7.51 -18.34 -10.31
C GLN A 58 -7.88 -17.27 -9.27
N HIS A 59 -7.66 -17.51 -7.96
CA HIS A 59 -7.90 -16.54 -6.88
C HIS A 59 -7.08 -15.27 -7.05
N ILE A 60 -5.79 -15.36 -7.39
CA ILE A 60 -4.93 -14.20 -7.56
C ILE A 60 -5.39 -13.35 -8.75
N LYS A 61 -5.82 -13.99 -9.85
CA LYS A 61 -6.38 -13.28 -11.01
C LYS A 61 -7.72 -12.60 -10.66
N CYS A 62 -8.58 -13.30 -9.92
CA CYS A 62 -9.86 -12.76 -9.46
C CYS A 62 -9.69 -11.59 -8.48
N TYR A 63 -8.75 -11.71 -7.54
CA TYR A 63 -8.35 -10.64 -6.65
C TYR A 63 -7.88 -9.42 -7.46
N ASN A 64 -6.94 -9.61 -8.39
CA ASN A 64 -6.45 -8.51 -9.24
C ASN A 64 -7.56 -7.82 -10.04
N GLU A 65 -8.50 -8.58 -10.62
CA GLU A 65 -9.62 -7.99 -11.36
C GLU A 65 -10.60 -7.26 -10.43
N ALA A 66 -10.85 -7.77 -9.21
CA ALA A 66 -11.65 -7.05 -8.22
C ALA A 66 -10.99 -5.73 -7.81
N MET A 67 -9.65 -5.74 -7.65
CA MET A 67 -8.88 -4.53 -7.40
C MET A 67 -8.93 -3.55 -8.58
N SER A 68 -8.96 -4.03 -9.83
CA SER A 68 -9.25 -3.18 -11.00
C SER A 68 -10.59 -2.48 -10.85
N VAL A 69 -11.64 -3.19 -10.44
CA VAL A 69 -12.98 -2.62 -10.27
C VAL A 69 -12.99 -1.59 -9.15
N ILE A 70 -12.41 -1.89 -7.99
CA ILE A 70 -12.35 -0.96 -6.85
C ILE A 70 -11.64 0.34 -7.26
N TYR A 71 -10.45 0.23 -7.86
CA TYR A 71 -9.66 1.40 -8.24
C TYR A 71 -10.35 2.26 -9.31
N THR A 72 -10.91 1.62 -10.35
CA THR A 72 -11.62 2.34 -11.42
C THR A 72 -12.96 2.92 -10.95
N ALA A 73 -13.66 2.24 -10.04
CA ALA A 73 -14.88 2.76 -9.42
C ALA A 73 -14.58 3.99 -8.55
N LEU A 74 -13.51 3.96 -7.75
CA LEU A 74 -13.05 5.12 -6.97
C LEU A 74 -12.69 6.31 -7.87
N LEU A 75 -11.97 6.07 -8.97
CA LEU A 75 -11.66 7.12 -9.95
C LEU A 75 -12.92 7.74 -10.57
N LEU A 76 -13.97 6.94 -10.74
CA LEU A 76 -15.27 7.36 -11.29
C LEU A 76 -16.25 7.84 -10.20
N ASN A 77 -15.83 7.94 -8.93
CA ASN A 77 -16.66 8.26 -7.78
C ASN A 77 -17.89 7.32 -7.60
N ASP A 78 -17.81 6.07 -8.07
CA ASP A 78 -18.84 5.03 -7.87
C ASP A 78 -18.55 4.23 -6.59
N TYR A 79 -18.75 4.87 -5.43
CA TYR A 79 -18.42 4.29 -4.13
C TYR A 79 -19.27 3.07 -3.77
N TYR A 80 -20.52 2.99 -4.26
CA TYR A 80 -21.37 1.82 -4.07
C TYR A 80 -20.84 0.60 -4.80
N LYS A 81 -20.36 0.78 -6.04
CA LYS A 81 -19.68 -0.29 -6.76
C LYS A 81 -18.39 -0.70 -6.05
N ALA A 82 -17.54 0.25 -5.65
CA ALA A 82 -16.32 -0.07 -4.91
C ALA A 82 -16.62 -0.90 -3.65
N ALA A 83 -17.63 -0.51 -2.85
CA ALA A 83 -18.08 -1.26 -1.68
C ALA A 83 -18.51 -2.71 -1.99
N GLY A 84 -19.19 -2.91 -3.13
CA GLY A 84 -19.63 -4.23 -3.58
C GLY A 84 -18.48 -5.20 -3.86
N TYR A 85 -17.29 -4.70 -4.23
CA TYR A 85 -16.12 -5.53 -4.53
C TYR A 85 -15.14 -5.66 -3.36
N ILE A 86 -15.01 -4.62 -2.52
CA ILE A 86 -14.15 -4.66 -1.32
C ILE A 86 -14.56 -5.80 -0.37
N ASN A 87 -15.87 -6.03 -0.19
CA ASN A 87 -16.37 -7.06 0.72
C ASN A 87 -16.24 -8.50 0.18
N VAL A 88 -15.91 -8.67 -1.10
CA VAL A 88 -15.80 -10.01 -1.74
C VAL A 88 -14.40 -10.59 -1.55
N TYR A 89 -13.37 -9.74 -1.46
CA TYR A 89 -11.98 -10.14 -1.35
C TYR A 89 -11.31 -9.41 -0.18
N ASP A 90 -11.52 -9.97 1.02
CA ASP A 90 -10.99 -9.44 2.28
C ASP A 90 -9.46 -9.43 2.29
N THR A 91 -8.87 -8.24 2.39
CA THR A 91 -7.46 -8.09 2.71
C THR A 91 -7.29 -8.36 4.20
N ARG A 92 -7.16 -9.64 4.57
CA ARG A 92 -7.03 -10.11 5.97
C ARG A 92 -5.80 -9.56 6.72
N ASP A 93 -4.93 -8.81 6.06
CA ASP A 93 -3.77 -8.22 6.68
C ASP A 93 -4.10 -6.86 7.30
N MET A 94 -3.61 -6.63 8.51
CA MET A 94 -3.89 -5.44 9.33
C MET A 94 -3.58 -4.14 8.56
N CYS A 95 -2.50 -4.17 7.78
CA CYS A 95 -1.99 -3.09 6.96
C CYS A 95 -1.83 -3.48 5.47
N GLY A 96 -2.68 -4.39 4.99
CA GLY A 96 -2.65 -4.85 3.61
C GLY A 96 -2.82 -3.70 2.60
N SER A 97 -2.41 -3.97 1.36
CA SER A 97 -2.61 -3.04 0.25
C SER A 97 -3.41 -3.68 -0.88
N ILE A 98 -4.26 -2.87 -1.49
CA ILE A 98 -4.99 -3.19 -2.71
C ILE A 98 -4.05 -2.87 -3.86
N THR A 99 -3.50 -3.90 -4.50
CA THR A 99 -2.55 -3.74 -5.61
C THR A 99 -3.16 -4.30 -6.90
N TRP A 100 -3.08 -3.53 -7.97
CA TRP A 100 -3.40 -3.97 -9.33
C TRP A 100 -2.33 -3.49 -10.31
N ILE A 101 -1.97 -4.35 -11.28
CA ILE A 101 -0.89 -4.10 -12.22
C ILE A 101 -1.38 -4.21 -13.67
N VAL A 102 -1.27 -3.12 -14.44
CA VAL A 102 -1.38 -3.15 -15.91
C VAL A 102 -0.02 -3.53 -16.49
N ARG A 103 0.23 -4.82 -16.64
CA ARG A 103 1.54 -5.35 -17.10
C ARG A 103 2.01 -4.72 -18.42
N GLN A 104 1.10 -4.52 -19.38
CA GLN A 104 1.43 -3.94 -20.70
C GLN A 104 1.95 -2.49 -20.60
N ASN A 105 1.45 -1.74 -19.62
CA ASN A 105 1.77 -0.32 -19.44
C ASN A 105 2.68 -0.08 -18.24
N LYS A 106 3.16 -1.16 -17.59
CA LYS A 106 3.88 -1.14 -16.31
C LYS A 106 3.23 -0.20 -15.28
N LEU A 107 1.89 -0.15 -15.23
CA LEU A 107 1.17 0.67 -14.25
C LEU A 107 0.96 -0.15 -13.00
N HIS A 108 1.40 0.39 -11.87
CA HIS A 108 1.19 -0.21 -10.57
C HIS A 108 0.27 0.71 -9.79
N ASN A 109 -0.97 0.30 -9.57
CA ASN A 109 -1.90 1.06 -8.75
C ASN A 109 -1.98 0.34 -7.41
N ARG A 110 -1.63 1.05 -6.34
CA ARG A 110 -1.60 0.50 -4.98
C ARG A 110 -2.37 1.45 -4.08
N LEU A 111 -3.29 0.92 -3.28
CA LEU A 111 -3.99 1.66 -2.24
C LEU A 111 -3.74 1.03 -0.90
N ASN A 112 -3.60 1.85 0.13
CA ASN A 112 -3.72 1.40 1.51
C ASN A 112 -5.15 0.86 1.70
N ALA A 113 -5.30 -0.39 2.16
CA ALA A 113 -6.62 -1.01 2.26
C ALA A 113 -7.51 -0.26 3.25
N ARG A 114 -6.97 0.16 4.40
CA ARG A 114 -7.69 0.97 5.40
C ARG A 114 -8.15 2.30 4.82
N LEU A 115 -7.28 2.98 4.07
CA LEU A 115 -7.68 4.21 3.39
C LEU A 115 -8.80 3.94 2.37
N THR A 116 -8.74 2.82 1.64
CA THR A 116 -9.78 2.44 0.68
C THR A 116 -11.14 2.26 1.37
N TYR A 117 -11.19 1.57 2.52
CA TYR A 117 -12.42 1.44 3.31
C TYR A 117 -12.96 2.81 3.72
N HIS A 118 -12.07 3.69 4.19
CA HIS A 118 -12.44 5.06 4.57
C HIS A 118 -13.06 5.83 3.39
N ILE A 119 -12.37 5.89 2.24
CA ILE A 119 -12.83 6.60 1.04
C ILE A 119 -14.20 6.08 0.60
N VAL A 120 -14.37 4.76 0.54
CA VAL A 120 -15.63 4.15 0.12
C VAL A 120 -16.76 4.44 1.08
N ASN A 121 -16.52 4.38 2.39
CA ASN A 121 -17.54 4.65 3.38
C ASN A 121 -17.90 6.14 3.43
N GLU A 122 -16.92 7.03 3.39
CA GLU A 122 -17.15 8.48 3.34
C GLU A 122 -17.93 8.89 2.08
N GLY A 123 -17.55 8.38 0.91
CA GLY A 123 -18.27 8.62 -0.34
C GLY A 123 -19.71 8.08 -0.35
N ARG A 124 -20.03 7.14 0.55
CA ARG A 124 -21.39 6.61 0.79
C ARG A 124 -22.12 7.33 1.93
N GLY A 125 -21.52 8.37 2.52
CA GLY A 125 -22.09 9.12 3.65
C GLY A 125 -22.07 8.34 4.97
N MET A 126 -21.17 7.36 5.11
CA MET A 126 -20.99 6.56 6.32
C MET A 126 -19.78 7.04 7.10
N ALA A 127 -19.92 7.23 8.41
CA ALA A 127 -18.81 7.58 9.28
C ALA A 127 -17.84 6.40 9.43
N ASP A 128 -16.55 6.62 9.18
CA ASP A 128 -15.52 5.58 9.26
C ASP A 128 -14.12 6.16 9.56
N ASP A 129 -14.04 7.02 10.57
CA ASP A 129 -12.79 7.69 10.93
C ASP A 129 -11.73 6.71 11.47
N ASN A 130 -12.17 5.57 12.01
CA ASN A 130 -11.26 4.52 12.49
C ASN A 130 -10.37 3.98 11.36
N ASN A 131 -10.92 3.76 10.16
CA ASN A 131 -10.11 3.31 9.04
C ASN A 131 -9.18 4.41 8.51
N PHE A 132 -9.52 5.70 8.66
CA PHE A 132 -8.58 6.80 8.36
C PHE A 132 -7.35 6.75 9.28
N PHE A 133 -7.56 6.70 10.59
CA PHE A 133 -6.46 6.65 11.55
C PHE A 133 -5.65 5.35 11.42
N ALA A 134 -6.31 4.21 11.19
CA ALA A 134 -5.63 2.95 10.94
C ALA A 134 -4.77 3.00 9.67
N ALA A 135 -5.22 3.70 8.62
CA ALA A 135 -4.45 3.87 7.39
C ALA A 135 -3.17 4.67 7.64
N PHE A 136 -3.27 5.80 8.35
CA PHE A 136 -2.11 6.58 8.78
C PHE A 136 -1.12 5.71 9.58
N LEU A 137 -1.58 4.96 10.58
CA LEU A 137 -0.73 4.14 11.42
C LEU A 137 -0.03 3.01 10.65
N CYS A 138 -0.72 2.44 9.66
CA CYS A 138 -0.12 1.48 8.74
C CYS A 138 1.02 2.12 7.94
N ASP A 139 0.83 3.32 7.39
CA ASP A 139 1.84 4.02 6.59
C ASP A 139 3.03 4.49 7.43
N GLU A 140 2.80 4.79 8.71
CA GLU A 140 3.85 5.16 9.67
C GLU A 140 4.71 3.95 10.08
N ILE A 141 4.09 2.87 10.56
CA ILE A 141 4.79 1.77 11.25
C ILE A 141 5.10 0.58 10.31
N HIS A 142 4.34 0.40 9.24
CA HIS A 142 4.47 -0.75 8.34
C HIS A 142 4.60 -0.34 6.86
N PRO A 143 5.53 0.56 6.48
CA PRO A 143 5.57 1.10 5.12
C PRO A 143 5.78 0.03 4.03
N SER A 144 6.50 -1.05 4.35
CA SER A 144 6.69 -2.18 3.44
C SER A 144 5.41 -3.00 3.21
N LEU A 145 4.53 -3.10 4.21
CA LEU A 145 3.25 -3.81 4.11
C LEU A 145 2.16 -2.92 3.50
N SER A 146 2.16 -1.62 3.82
CA SER A 146 1.07 -0.71 3.46
C SER A 146 1.36 0.19 2.26
N SER A 147 2.59 0.70 2.05
CA SER A 147 2.69 2.01 1.39
C SER A 147 3.89 2.33 0.51
N ASP A 148 4.91 1.49 0.35
CA ASP A 148 5.92 1.79 -0.68
C ASP A 148 5.25 1.86 -2.07
N GLY A 149 4.89 3.07 -2.50
CA GLY A 149 4.12 3.39 -3.70
C GLY A 149 2.59 3.35 -3.61
N ALA A 150 1.95 3.33 -2.43
CA ALA A 150 0.48 3.47 -2.36
C ALA A 150 0.06 4.92 -2.66
N VAL A 151 -0.77 5.11 -3.68
CA VAL A 151 -1.26 6.43 -4.09
C VAL A 151 -2.77 6.28 -4.33
N PRO A 152 -3.62 7.23 -3.93
CA PRO A 152 -5.04 7.25 -4.32
C PRO A 152 -5.28 7.68 -5.78
N PRO A 153 -6.32 7.18 -6.48
CA PRO A 153 -6.67 7.65 -7.82
C PRO A 153 -7.09 9.13 -7.84
N ASP A 154 -7.69 9.60 -6.75
CA ASP A 154 -8.06 10.98 -6.53
C ASP A 154 -7.02 11.63 -5.59
N PRO A 155 -6.26 12.64 -6.06
CA PRO A 155 -5.17 13.25 -5.31
C PRO A 155 -5.64 14.09 -4.11
N THR A 156 -6.96 14.25 -3.90
CA THR A 156 -7.48 14.87 -2.68
C THR A 156 -7.36 13.98 -1.45
N TRP A 157 -7.17 12.67 -1.65
CA TRP A 157 -6.94 11.70 -0.58
C TRP A 157 -5.46 11.59 -0.21
N PRO A 158 -5.14 11.26 1.05
CA PRO A 158 -3.78 11.27 1.52
C PRO A 158 -2.97 10.13 0.90
N SER A 159 -1.74 10.43 0.49
CA SER A 159 -0.78 9.48 -0.08
C SER A 159 0.51 9.39 0.73
N THR A 160 0.77 10.39 1.56
CA THR A 160 1.90 10.46 2.49
C THR A 160 1.40 10.73 3.91
N PRO A 161 2.16 10.39 4.95
CA PRO A 161 1.77 10.73 6.32
C PRO A 161 1.54 12.22 6.56
N SER A 162 2.28 13.10 5.86
CA SER A 162 2.04 14.55 5.89
C SER A 162 0.66 14.91 5.33
N ASP A 163 0.22 14.25 4.26
CA ASP A 163 -1.12 14.47 3.70
C ASP A 163 -2.21 14.04 4.72
N TYR A 164 -2.00 12.94 5.44
CA TYR A 164 -2.92 12.52 6.50
C TYR A 164 -3.00 13.56 7.63
N ILE A 165 -1.87 14.13 8.05
CA ILE A 165 -1.84 15.19 9.08
C ILE A 165 -2.58 16.44 8.60
N GLU A 166 -2.35 16.86 7.36
CA GLU A 166 -3.04 18.01 6.77
C GLU A 166 -4.56 17.77 6.65
N MET A 167 -4.96 16.58 6.19
CA MET A 167 -6.36 16.19 6.12
C MET A 167 -7.00 16.12 7.51
N ALA A 168 -6.29 15.57 8.50
CA ALA A 168 -6.78 15.50 9.87
C ALA A 168 -7.00 16.90 10.46
N ARG A 169 -6.13 17.86 10.13
CA ARG A 169 -6.31 19.26 10.55
C ARG A 169 -7.61 19.84 10.01
N LYS A 170 -7.90 19.61 8.73
CA LYS A 170 -9.12 20.09 8.07
C LYS A 170 -10.39 19.41 8.60
N LYS A 171 -10.33 18.10 8.85
CA LYS A 171 -11.50 17.27 9.14
C LYS A 171 -11.81 17.11 10.63
N PHE A 172 -10.77 17.00 11.47
CA PHE A 172 -10.89 16.69 12.88
C PHE A 172 -10.31 17.78 13.81
N GLY A 173 -9.66 18.80 13.23
CA GLY A 173 -9.10 19.95 13.95
C GLY A 173 -7.63 19.79 14.35
N ASP A 174 -7.03 20.89 14.81
CA ASP A 174 -5.59 20.97 15.10
C ASP A 174 -5.13 19.94 16.13
N ARG A 175 -5.93 19.70 17.18
CA ARG A 175 -5.57 18.73 18.24
C ARG A 175 -5.31 17.33 17.69
N GLU A 176 -6.08 16.90 16.69
CA GLU A 176 -5.91 15.58 16.08
C GLU A 176 -4.71 15.55 15.15
N ALA A 177 -4.54 16.58 14.33
CA ALA A 177 -3.38 16.73 13.47
C ALA A 177 -2.06 16.78 14.26
N ASP A 178 -2.03 17.53 15.36
CA ASP A 178 -0.85 17.69 16.21
C ASP A 178 -0.51 16.38 16.92
N GLU A 179 -1.50 15.57 17.32
CA GLU A 179 -1.23 14.24 17.87
C GLU A 179 -0.65 13.29 16.81
N MET A 180 -1.13 13.35 15.56
CA MET A 180 -0.55 12.57 14.45
C MET A 180 0.88 13.02 14.14
N ALA A 181 1.14 14.33 14.10
CA ALA A 181 2.50 14.87 13.91
C ALA A 181 3.43 14.44 15.04
N ARG A 182 2.99 14.55 16.30
CA ARG A 182 3.75 14.06 17.45
C ARG A 182 4.01 12.57 17.38
N PHE A 183 3.05 11.76 16.93
CA PHE A 183 3.26 10.31 16.80
C PHE A 183 4.35 10.01 15.78
N HIS A 184 4.34 10.70 14.64
CA HIS A 184 5.39 10.59 13.63
C HIS A 184 6.77 10.90 14.22
N GLU A 185 6.91 12.04 14.90
CA GLU A 185 8.17 12.52 15.45
C GLU A 185 8.67 11.69 16.66
N GLU A 186 7.80 11.47 17.64
CA GLU A 186 8.17 10.88 18.94
C GLU A 186 8.20 9.35 18.91
N ILE A 187 7.45 8.71 18.01
CA ILE A 187 7.34 7.24 17.94
C ILE A 187 7.90 6.71 16.63
N THR A 188 7.41 7.18 15.47
CA THR A 188 7.74 6.54 14.19
C THR A 188 9.17 6.75 13.76
N ILE A 189 9.73 7.97 13.87
CA ILE A 189 11.13 8.23 13.49
C ILE A 189 12.09 7.33 14.30
N PRO A 190 12.04 7.32 15.66
CA PRO A 190 12.88 6.40 16.46
C PRO A 190 12.61 4.92 16.16
N TYR A 191 11.34 4.55 15.92
CA TYR A 191 10.97 3.18 15.55
C TYR A 191 11.68 2.76 14.26
N ARG A 192 11.67 3.59 13.21
CA ARG A 192 12.29 3.28 11.91
C ARG A 192 13.80 3.21 12.00
N GLU A 193 14.42 4.09 12.79
CA GLU A 193 15.86 4.02 13.07
C GLU A 193 16.25 2.71 13.74
N ALA A 194 15.48 2.28 14.75
CA ALA A 194 15.70 1.00 15.42
C ALA A 194 15.43 -0.22 14.50
N GLU A 195 14.39 -0.14 13.66
CA GLU A 195 14.06 -1.19 12.68
C GLU A 195 15.22 -1.44 11.70
N GLN A 196 15.90 -0.38 11.24
CA GLN A 196 17.05 -0.50 10.33
C GLN A 196 18.22 -1.27 10.94
N GLY A 197 18.34 -1.28 12.27
CA GLY A 197 19.35 -2.04 13.00
C GLY A 197 19.02 -3.53 13.17
N LEU A 198 17.82 -3.98 12.79
CA LEU A 198 17.43 -5.38 12.95
C LEU A 198 18.09 -6.28 11.88
N PRO A 199 18.49 -7.51 12.25
CA PRO A 199 19.14 -8.42 11.31
C PRO A 199 18.14 -8.88 10.23
N ARG A 200 18.46 -8.64 8.95
CA ARG A 200 17.64 -9.01 7.78
C ARG A 200 18.39 -10.01 6.90
N GLY A 201 17.64 -10.85 6.17
CA GLY A 201 18.21 -11.78 5.18
C GLY A 201 18.09 -13.26 5.56
N GLU A 202 18.62 -14.11 4.67
CA GLU A 202 18.59 -15.57 4.83
C GLU A 202 19.20 -16.01 6.17
N GLY A 203 18.55 -16.95 6.86
CA GLY A 203 18.95 -17.39 8.20
C GLY A 203 18.56 -16.46 9.35
N HIS A 204 18.24 -15.19 9.10
CA HIS A 204 17.99 -14.18 10.15
C HIS A 204 16.52 -13.81 10.37
N TRP A 205 15.57 -14.36 9.59
CA TRP A 205 14.16 -14.00 9.68
C TRP A 205 13.52 -14.21 11.07
N SER A 206 13.85 -15.26 11.81
CA SER A 206 13.35 -15.42 13.20
C SER A 206 13.83 -14.30 14.12
N ALA A 207 15.11 -13.90 14.02
CA ALA A 207 15.64 -12.80 14.81
C ALA A 207 15.02 -11.46 14.39
N TYR A 208 14.78 -11.27 13.09
CA TYR A 208 14.05 -10.12 12.57
C TYR A 208 12.65 -9.99 13.18
N TRP A 209 11.84 -11.05 13.09
CA TRP A 209 10.46 -11.03 13.60
C TRP A 209 10.38 -10.91 15.13
N ALA A 210 11.35 -11.47 15.85
CA ALA A 210 11.49 -11.24 17.29
C ALA A 210 11.78 -9.76 17.59
N GLY A 211 12.77 -9.17 16.90
CA GLY A 211 13.09 -7.75 17.00
C GLY A 211 11.90 -6.85 16.68
N MET A 212 11.15 -7.12 15.61
CA MET A 212 9.92 -6.39 15.27
C MET A 212 8.84 -6.51 16.35
N THR A 213 8.70 -7.70 16.96
CA THR A 213 7.74 -7.92 18.05
C THR A 213 8.08 -7.03 19.25
N ASP A 214 9.35 -7.00 19.65
CA ASP A 214 9.78 -6.23 20.82
C ASP A 214 9.82 -4.73 20.55
N LEU A 215 10.20 -4.33 19.33
CA LEU A 215 10.14 -2.94 18.89
C LEU A 215 8.71 -2.38 18.96
N ASN A 216 7.71 -3.14 18.48
CA ASN A 216 6.31 -2.72 18.58
C ASN A 216 5.79 -2.65 20.03
N LYS A 217 6.20 -3.58 20.90
CA LYS A 217 5.86 -3.49 22.34
C LYS A 217 6.48 -2.26 22.99
N ASN A 218 7.76 -1.99 22.71
CA ASN A 218 8.45 -0.83 23.27
C ASN A 218 7.80 0.46 22.78
N ALA A 219 7.52 0.57 21.49
CA ALA A 219 6.79 1.72 20.93
C ALA A 219 5.40 1.88 21.58
N ALA A 220 4.68 0.79 21.84
CA ALA A 220 3.38 0.85 22.53
C ALA A 220 3.52 1.42 23.95
N ASN A 221 4.52 0.95 24.71
CA ASN A 221 4.80 1.44 26.06
C ASN A 221 5.17 2.93 26.05
N VAL A 222 6.07 3.34 25.15
CA VAL A 222 6.45 4.75 25.01
C VAL A 222 5.24 5.61 24.61
N ALA A 223 4.43 5.14 23.66
CA ALA A 223 3.21 5.86 23.26
C ALA A 223 2.24 6.03 24.45
N GLN A 224 2.09 5.00 25.28
CA GLN A 224 1.27 5.07 26.48
C GLN A 224 1.84 6.06 27.51
N GLU A 225 3.14 6.00 27.79
CA GLU A 225 3.83 6.91 28.73
C GLU A 225 3.77 8.37 28.28
N ARG A 226 3.81 8.61 26.96
CA ARG A 226 3.70 9.94 26.34
C ARG A 226 2.26 10.44 26.20
N GLY A 227 1.28 9.67 26.68
CA GLY A 227 -0.12 10.04 26.72
C GLY A 227 -0.81 10.09 25.36
N PHE A 228 -0.35 9.31 24.38
CA PHE A 228 -1.08 9.14 23.12
C PHE A 228 -2.41 8.43 23.37
N LYS A 229 -3.43 8.77 22.56
CA LYS A 229 -4.73 8.09 22.62
C LYS A 229 -4.62 6.59 22.43
N GLU A 230 -5.58 5.87 23.01
CA GLU A 230 -5.65 4.41 23.03
C GLU A 230 -5.52 3.74 21.65
N ARG A 231 -6.01 4.37 20.58
CA ARG A 231 -5.92 3.82 19.22
C ARG A 231 -4.47 3.60 18.74
N TYR A 232 -3.54 4.48 19.12
CA TYR A 232 -2.13 4.36 18.75
C TYR A 232 -1.49 3.18 19.48
N VAL A 233 -1.73 3.10 20.79
CA VAL A 233 -1.23 2.02 21.66
C VAL A 233 -1.81 0.66 21.23
N THR A 234 -3.12 0.61 20.97
CA THR A 234 -3.83 -0.59 20.50
C THR A 234 -3.27 -1.09 19.17
N PHE A 235 -3.02 -0.18 18.22
CA PHE A 235 -2.43 -0.53 16.94
C PHE A 235 -1.04 -1.14 17.08
N LEU A 236 -0.18 -0.56 17.92
CA LEU A 236 1.17 -1.07 18.17
C LEU A 236 1.13 -2.44 18.87
N HIS A 237 0.22 -2.67 19.81
CA HIS A 237 0.01 -3.98 20.41
C HIS A 237 -0.50 -5.02 19.39
N ALA A 238 -1.43 -4.64 18.51
CA ALA A 238 -1.91 -5.51 17.44
C ALA A 238 -0.76 -5.88 16.48
N SER A 239 0.10 -4.90 16.16
CA SER A 239 1.31 -5.09 15.35
C SER A 239 2.30 -6.05 16.00
N ALA A 240 2.56 -5.91 17.31
CA ALA A 240 3.39 -6.86 18.05
C ALA A 240 2.82 -8.28 18.02
N LYS A 241 1.50 -8.43 18.16
CA LYS A 241 0.83 -9.74 18.08
C LYS A 241 0.94 -10.36 16.69
N TYR A 242 0.82 -9.54 15.65
CA TYR A 242 1.00 -9.97 14.26
C TYR A 242 2.42 -10.52 14.02
N TYR A 243 3.46 -9.77 14.40
CA TYR A 243 4.84 -10.24 14.23
C TYR A 243 5.17 -11.45 15.10
N ARG A 244 4.60 -11.55 16.29
CA ARG A 244 4.74 -12.76 17.11
C ARG A 244 4.16 -13.99 16.41
N LYS A 245 3.01 -13.85 15.73
CA LYS A 245 2.42 -14.93 14.94
C LYS A 245 3.32 -15.32 13.77
N ILE A 246 3.87 -14.35 13.03
CA ILE A 246 4.80 -14.61 11.92
C ILE A 246 6.07 -15.31 12.43
N LEU A 247 6.61 -14.87 13.56
CA LEU A 247 7.76 -15.51 14.20
C LEU A 247 7.49 -16.99 14.47
N THR A 248 6.37 -17.30 15.14
CA THR A 248 5.99 -18.69 15.43
C THR A 248 5.85 -19.52 14.17
N GLN A 249 5.24 -18.99 13.11
CA GLN A 249 5.14 -19.68 11.82
C GLN A 249 6.50 -19.90 11.16
N THR A 250 7.40 -18.93 11.25
CA THR A 250 8.76 -19.02 10.70
C THR A 250 9.59 -20.08 11.44
N GLU A 251 9.44 -20.19 12.75
CA GLU A 251 10.13 -21.19 13.57
C GLU A 251 9.61 -22.62 13.32
N GLN A 252 8.32 -22.78 13.00
CA GLN A 252 7.71 -24.09 12.71
C GLN A 252 8.08 -24.65 11.33
N ASN A 253 8.52 -23.80 10.40
CA ASN A 253 8.87 -24.18 9.03
C ASN A 253 10.40 -24.39 8.83
N LYS A 254 11.18 -24.38 9.93
CA LYS A 254 12.61 -24.74 9.94
C LYS A 254 12.78 -26.22 10.26
#